data_AF-A0A9Q1IXA1-F1
#
_entry.id   AF-A0A9Q1IXA1-F1
#
_cell.length_a   1.000
_cell.length_b   1.000
_cell.length_c   1.000
_cell.angle_alpha   90.00
_cell.angle_beta   90.00
_cell.angle_gamma   90.00
#
_symmetry.space_group_name_H-M   'P 1'
#
loop_
_entity.id
_entity.type
_entity.pdbx_description
1 polymer ?
#
loop_
_entity_poly.entity_id
_entity_poly.type
_entity_poly.pdbx_seq_one_letter_code
_entity_poly.pdbx_strand_id
1 'polypeptide(L)'
;MAKENRLVWVFEARTGIVYVDELNFGTTVTHLIVSPNGNDRKPVLSILESTGRPSVCLAAGFFPKTGQMTLMNQKDENHQLPVEQAPLSSSKTYFFVGLSRDGESIKTCSLNDAKVEQVIPNVTDEVNDKNIPEKIQVKVCEKQPTDRNVTRIDSKHNDPKVNFMSLVVNFLRILFAKTVTFNMLMTVKAVVF
;
A
#
# COMPACT_ATOMS: atom_id res chain seq x y z
N MET A 1 38.00 22.66 -1.46
CA MET A 1 37.48 23.99 -1.84
C MET A 1 36.40 23.80 -2.89
N ALA A 2 35.14 23.88 -2.51
CA ALA A 2 34.02 23.92 -3.44
C ALA A 2 33.25 25.22 -3.19
N LYS A 3 33.13 26.03 -4.24
CA LYS A 3 32.59 27.38 -4.20
C LYS A 3 31.10 27.29 -4.54
N GLU A 4 30.23 27.50 -3.54
CA GLU A 4 28.79 27.49 -3.72
C GLU A 4 28.33 28.89 -4.18
N ASN A 5 27.87 29.00 -5.43
CA ASN A 5 27.32 30.23 -5.97
C ASN A 5 25.86 30.38 -5.51
N ARG A 6 25.61 31.18 -4.48
CA ARG A 6 24.27 31.53 -4.02
C ARG A 6 23.80 32.80 -4.73
N LEU A 7 22.81 32.67 -5.62
CA LEU A 7 22.09 33.81 -6.20
C LEU A 7 21.22 34.44 -5.11
N VAL A 8 21.61 35.63 -4.66
CA VAL A 8 20.85 36.45 -3.71
C VAL A 8 19.93 37.36 -4.52
N TRP A 9 18.62 37.16 -4.42
CA TRP A 9 17.64 38.12 -4.92
C TRP A 9 17.44 39.20 -3.84
N VAL A 10 17.88 40.42 -4.13
CA VAL A 10 17.61 41.59 -3.27
C VAL A 10 16.30 42.20 -3.73
N PHE A 11 15.22 42.00 -2.97
CA PHE A 11 14.01 42.80 -3.09
C PHE A 11 14.06 43.90 -2.03
N GLU A 12 14.18 45.15 -2.48
CA GLU A 12 14.13 46.32 -1.62
C GLU A 12 12.66 46.63 -1.30
N ALA A 13 12.23 46.33 -0.07
CA ALA A 13 10.94 46.75 0.46
C ALA A 13 11.19 47.56 1.74
N ARG A 14 10.78 48.83 1.71
CA ARG A 14 10.86 49.75 2.85
C ARG A 14 9.93 49.32 3.98
N THR A 15 10.47 49.44 5.19
CA THR A 15 9.84 49.56 6.51
C THR A 15 9.08 48.35 7.06
N GLY A 16 9.70 47.73 8.08
CA GLY A 16 9.08 46.77 9.00
C GLY A 16 10.09 45.72 9.42
N ILE A 17 10.70 45.86 10.60
CA ILE A 17 11.55 44.80 11.17
C ILE A 17 10.62 43.64 11.55
N VAL A 18 10.52 42.65 10.67
CA VAL A 18 9.88 41.38 10.97
C VAL A 18 10.93 40.51 11.64
N TYR A 19 10.79 40.33 12.95
CA TYR A 19 11.50 39.27 13.66
C TYR A 19 10.91 37.94 13.17
N VAL A 20 11.59 37.27 12.25
CA VAL A 20 11.40 35.84 12.02
C VAL A 20 12.21 35.13 13.08
N ASP A 21 11.54 34.67 14.14
CA ASP A 21 12.12 33.65 15.01
C ASP A 21 12.40 32.43 14.13
N GLU A 22 13.67 32.11 13.93
CA GLU A 22 14.08 30.85 13.31
C GLU A 22 13.60 29.71 14.21
N LEU A 23 12.52 29.06 13.80
CA LEU A 23 12.07 27.80 14.40
C LEU A 23 13.10 26.72 14.06
N ASN A 24 14.12 26.60 14.89
CA ASN A 24 15.06 25.49 14.86
C ASN A 24 14.36 24.24 15.41
N PHE A 25 13.65 23.53 14.53
CA PHE A 25 13.20 22.18 14.83
C PHE A 25 14.42 21.32 15.16
N GLY A 26 14.37 20.65 16.32
CA GLY A 26 15.47 19.79 16.79
C GLY A 26 15.94 18.86 15.67
N THR A 27 17.26 18.73 15.54
CA THR A 27 17.84 17.80 14.59
C THR A 27 17.37 16.37 14.90
N THR A 28 17.14 15.61 13.84
CA THR A 28 16.70 14.20 13.77
C THR A 28 15.21 13.91 13.95
N VAL A 29 14.59 13.50 12.84
CA VAL A 29 13.28 12.84 12.79
C VAL A 29 13.35 11.57 13.63
N THR A 30 12.54 11.47 14.68
CA THR A 30 12.46 10.29 15.53
C THR A 30 11.69 9.20 14.78
N HIS A 31 12.38 8.14 14.34
CA HIS A 31 11.74 6.99 13.70
C HIS A 31 11.22 6.02 14.76
N LEU A 32 9.90 6.00 14.95
CA LEU A 32 9.24 5.02 15.81
C LEU A 32 8.80 3.81 14.98
N ILE A 33 9.39 2.65 15.25
CA ILE A 33 8.95 1.36 14.71
C ILE A 33 8.10 0.67 15.78
N VAL A 34 6.81 0.54 15.53
CA VAL A 34 5.87 -0.09 16.46
C VAL A 34 5.74 -1.57 16.13
N SER A 35 6.11 -2.43 17.08
CA SER A 35 5.88 -3.87 16.99
C SER A 35 4.57 -4.25 17.68
N PRO A 36 3.77 -5.17 17.11
CA PRO A 36 2.60 -5.70 17.79
C PRO A 36 3.06 -6.58 18.95
N ASN A 37 2.29 -6.53 20.04
CA ASN A 37 2.41 -7.46 21.15
C ASN A 37 1.42 -8.62 20.93
N GLY A 38 1.92 -9.86 20.92
CA GLY A 38 1.12 -11.04 20.63
C GLY A 38 1.88 -12.34 20.83
N ASN A 39 1.18 -13.46 20.65
CA ASN A 39 1.75 -14.80 20.67
C ASN A 39 2.11 -15.24 19.26
N ASP A 40 3.00 -16.23 19.18
CA ASP A 40 3.41 -16.85 17.93
C ASP A 40 2.20 -17.40 17.16
N ARG A 41 2.13 -17.06 15.88
CA ARG A 41 1.07 -17.46 14.95
C ARG A 41 1.69 -17.95 13.66
N LYS A 42 1.23 -19.12 13.22
CA LYS A 42 1.64 -19.73 11.96
C LYS A 42 1.00 -18.98 10.78
N PRO A 43 1.74 -18.79 9.66
CA PRO A 43 1.19 -18.18 8.47
C PRO A 43 0.17 -19.07 7.78
N VAL A 44 -0.83 -18.44 7.17
CA VAL A 44 -1.63 -19.03 6.11
C VAL A 44 -0.92 -18.71 4.79
N LEU A 45 -0.57 -19.75 4.03
CA LEU A 45 0.12 -19.62 2.75
C LEU A 45 -0.86 -19.82 1.60
N SER A 46 -0.69 -19.08 0.52
CA SER A 46 -1.46 -19.23 -0.71
C SER A 46 -0.62 -18.89 -1.92
N ILE A 47 -0.62 -19.76 -2.92
CA ILE A 47 0.04 -19.52 -4.21
C ILE A 47 -1.02 -18.95 -5.15
N LEU A 48 -0.68 -17.82 -5.76
CA LEU A 48 -1.52 -17.07 -6.67
C LEU A 48 -0.82 -17.05 -8.03
N GLU A 49 -1.45 -17.65 -9.02
CA GLU A 49 -0.95 -17.69 -10.38
C GLU A 49 -1.89 -16.90 -11.29
N SER A 50 -1.32 -16.14 -12.22
CA SER A 50 -2.07 -15.38 -13.21
C SER A 50 -1.39 -15.52 -14.55
N THR A 51 -2.18 -15.72 -15.61
CA THR A 51 -1.66 -15.81 -16.98
C THR A 51 -0.88 -14.54 -17.34
N GLY A 52 0.33 -14.72 -17.86
CA GLY A 52 1.22 -13.62 -18.26
C GLY A 52 1.83 -12.80 -17.11
N ARG A 53 1.74 -13.26 -15.87
CA ARG A 53 2.38 -12.63 -14.69
C ARG A 53 3.16 -13.67 -13.89
N PRO A 54 4.20 -13.26 -13.14
CA PRO A 54 4.92 -14.19 -12.28
C PRO A 54 4.00 -14.75 -11.20
N SER A 55 4.19 -16.02 -10.87
CA SER A 55 3.54 -16.64 -9.72
C SER A 55 3.96 -15.94 -8.44
N VAL A 56 3.02 -15.76 -7.52
CA VAL A 56 3.28 -15.07 -6.24
C VAL A 56 2.85 -15.98 -5.09
N CYS A 57 3.65 -16.04 -4.02
CA CYS A 57 3.21 -16.68 -2.79
C CYS A 57 2.88 -15.62 -1.75
N LEU A 58 1.67 -15.69 -1.21
CA LEU A 58 1.19 -14.84 -0.13
C LEU A 58 1.30 -15.59 1.20
N ALA A 59 1.96 -14.97 2.18
CA ALA A 59 1.96 -15.40 3.56
C ALA A 59 1.17 -14.39 4.41
N ALA A 60 0.15 -14.87 5.12
CA ALA A 60 -0.79 -14.06 5.87
C ALA A 60 -0.90 -14.48 7.33
N GLY A 61 -1.02 -13.52 8.25
CA GLY A 61 -1.42 -13.81 9.62
C GLY A 61 -0.33 -14.33 10.55
N PHE A 62 0.95 -14.22 10.19
CA PHE A 62 2.04 -14.74 11.00
C PHE A 62 2.57 -13.75 12.02
N PHE A 63 3.14 -14.27 13.10
CA PHE A 63 3.91 -13.55 14.12
C PHE A 63 4.86 -14.56 14.79
N PRO A 64 6.12 -14.21 15.12
CA PRO A 64 6.76 -12.90 15.00
C PRO A 64 7.32 -12.64 13.59
N LYS A 65 7.88 -11.44 13.38
CA LYS A 65 8.50 -11.00 12.12
C LYS A 65 9.91 -11.58 11.92
N THR A 66 10.04 -12.88 12.09
CA THR A 66 11.31 -13.59 12.04
C THR A 66 11.22 -14.77 11.08
N GLY A 67 12.34 -15.08 10.43
CA GLY A 67 12.47 -16.22 9.53
C GLY A 67 12.72 -15.82 8.07
N GLN A 68 12.75 -16.83 7.22
CA GLN A 68 12.90 -16.67 5.78
C GLN A 68 11.81 -17.43 5.06
N MET A 69 11.23 -16.81 4.05
CA MET A 69 10.30 -17.45 3.15
C MET A 69 11.10 -18.21 2.09
N THR A 70 10.84 -19.51 1.93
CA THR A 70 11.47 -20.33 0.89
C THR A 70 10.45 -20.57 -0.23
N LEU A 71 10.84 -20.22 -1.44
CA LEU A 71 10.10 -20.50 -2.67
C LEU A 71 10.89 -21.54 -3.45
N MET A 72 10.23 -22.59 -3.89
CA MET A 72 10.82 -23.59 -4.77
C MET A 72 10.11 -23.51 -6.14
N ASN A 73 10.91 -23.33 -7.19
CA ASN A 73 10.39 -23.31 -8.56
C ASN A 73 10.21 -24.75 -9.10
N GLN A 74 9.70 -24.89 -10.32
CA GLN A 74 9.57 -26.19 -10.98
C GLN A 74 10.91 -26.90 -11.26
N LYS A 75 12.01 -26.14 -11.36
CA LYS A 75 13.37 -26.67 -11.49
C LYS A 75 14.00 -27.11 -10.16
N ASP A 76 13.20 -27.14 -9.09
CA ASP A 76 13.63 -27.43 -7.71
C ASP A 76 14.73 -26.47 -7.18
N GLU A 77 14.82 -25.27 -7.76
CA GLU A 77 15.68 -24.19 -7.26
C GLU A 77 15.00 -23.45 -6.11
N ASN A 78 15.73 -23.31 -4.99
CA ASN A 78 15.24 -22.68 -3.77
C ASN A 78 15.67 -21.23 -3.65
N HIS A 79 14.69 -20.34 -3.54
CA HIS A 79 14.85 -18.90 -3.33
C HIS A 79 14.41 -18.52 -1.92
N GLN A 80 15.34 -17.97 -1.13
CA GLN A 80 15.05 -17.51 0.23
C GLN A 80 14.87 -15.99 0.25
N LEU A 81 13.78 -15.54 0.87
CA LEU A 81 13.42 -14.13 0.98
C LEU A 81 13.26 -13.75 2.47
N PRO A 82 13.97 -12.71 2.96
CA PRO A 82 13.84 -12.26 4.33
C PRO A 82 12.49 -11.56 4.55
N VAL A 83 11.80 -11.90 5.64
CA VAL A 83 10.48 -11.31 5.98
C VAL A 83 10.58 -10.03 6.84
N GLU A 84 11.78 -9.49 7.01
CA GLU A 84 12.09 -8.30 7.82
C GLU A 84 11.39 -7.01 7.34
N GLN A 85 10.88 -7.00 6.12
CA GLN A 85 10.12 -5.88 5.56
C GLN A 85 8.61 -6.12 5.54
N ALA A 86 8.13 -7.23 6.13
CA ALA A 86 6.71 -7.54 6.19
C ALA A 86 5.88 -6.40 6.85
N PRO A 87 4.86 -5.86 6.16
CA PRO A 87 3.97 -4.87 6.74
C PRO A 87 3.08 -5.46 7.85
N LEU A 88 2.69 -4.60 8.78
CA LEU A 88 1.81 -4.93 9.89
C LEU A 88 0.34 -4.77 9.48
N SER A 89 -0.48 -5.77 9.81
CA SER A 89 -1.93 -5.77 9.68
C SER A 89 -2.62 -5.03 10.83
N SER A 90 -3.85 -4.57 10.59
CA SER A 90 -4.78 -4.17 11.66
C SER A 90 -5.05 -5.29 12.67
N SER A 91 -4.92 -6.56 12.27
CA SER A 91 -5.05 -7.75 13.12
C SER A 91 -3.83 -8.04 14.01
N LYS A 92 -2.84 -7.14 14.08
CA LYS A 92 -1.59 -7.30 14.84
C LYS A 92 -0.72 -8.47 14.38
N THR A 93 -0.86 -8.86 13.11
CA THR A 93 -0.09 -9.93 12.46
C THR A 93 0.59 -9.39 11.20
N TYR A 94 1.58 -10.10 10.68
CA TYR A 94 2.31 -9.68 9.50
C TYR A 94 1.76 -10.33 8.22
N PHE A 95 2.00 -9.65 7.10
CA PHE A 95 1.79 -10.18 5.75
C PHE A 95 3.08 -10.08 4.96
N PHE A 96 3.34 -11.04 4.09
CA PHE A 96 4.51 -11.03 3.23
C PHE A 96 4.19 -11.66 1.88
N VAL A 97 4.79 -11.13 0.82
CA VAL A 97 4.61 -11.64 -0.54
C VAL A 97 5.98 -11.99 -1.11
N GLY A 98 6.13 -13.25 -1.50
CA GLY A 98 7.30 -13.76 -2.20
C GLY A 98 7.05 -13.81 -3.70
N LEU A 99 7.99 -13.26 -4.46
CA LEU A 99 8.01 -13.30 -5.92
C LEU A 99 9.24 -14.07 -6.38
N SER A 100 9.07 -14.96 -7.35
CA SER A 100 10.20 -15.61 -8.02
C SER A 100 10.89 -14.58 -8.92
N ARG A 101 12.23 -14.45 -8.83
CA ARG A 101 13.00 -13.43 -9.58
C ARG A 101 13.06 -13.73 -11.08
N ASP A 102 12.99 -14.99 -11.44
CA ASP A 102 13.20 -15.48 -12.80
C ASP A 102 11.90 -15.61 -13.60
N GLY A 103 10.78 -15.15 -13.04
CA GLY A 103 9.46 -15.24 -13.67
C GLY A 103 8.89 -16.65 -13.73
N GLU A 104 9.54 -17.61 -13.09
CA GLU A 104 9.12 -19.01 -13.05
C GLU A 104 7.90 -19.24 -12.13
N SER A 105 7.15 -20.30 -12.42
CA SER A 105 6.03 -20.73 -11.58
C SER A 105 6.53 -21.35 -10.27
N ILE A 106 5.85 -20.99 -9.18
CA ILE A 106 6.19 -21.43 -7.83
C ILE A 106 5.49 -22.77 -7.57
N LYS A 107 6.27 -23.84 -7.42
CA LYS A 107 5.78 -25.18 -7.10
C LYS A 107 5.47 -25.32 -5.62
N THR A 108 6.35 -24.80 -4.77
CA THR A 108 6.22 -24.93 -3.31
C THR A 108 6.60 -23.62 -2.63
N CYS A 109 5.89 -23.32 -1.56
CA CYS A 109 6.13 -22.16 -0.73
C CYS A 109 6.11 -22.57 0.74
N SER A 110 7.11 -22.13 1.51
CA SER A 110 7.19 -22.40 2.94
C SER A 110 7.65 -21.20 3.77
N LEU A 111 7.08 -21.07 4.97
CA LEU A 111 7.45 -20.06 5.98
C LEU A 111 7.05 -20.57 7.37
N ASN A 112 7.99 -20.57 8.33
CA ASN A 112 7.76 -20.91 9.74
C ASN A 112 6.91 -22.18 9.92
N ASP A 113 7.40 -23.30 9.37
CA ASP A 113 6.80 -24.65 9.35
C ASP A 113 5.51 -24.81 8.54
N ALA A 114 4.91 -23.73 8.03
CA ALA A 114 3.83 -23.85 7.05
C ALA A 114 4.43 -24.13 5.67
N LYS A 115 3.85 -25.09 4.95
CA LYS A 115 4.23 -25.45 3.58
C LYS A 115 2.96 -25.61 2.73
N VAL A 116 2.96 -25.03 1.54
CA VAL A 116 1.92 -25.20 0.53
C VAL A 116 2.57 -25.60 -0.78
N GLU A 117 1.93 -26.55 -1.47
CA GLU A 117 2.31 -27.02 -2.80
C GLU A 117 1.21 -26.66 -3.79
N GLN A 118 1.63 -26.28 -5.00
CA GLN A 118 0.72 -25.99 -6.10
C GLN A 118 0.05 -27.28 -6.55
N VAL A 119 -1.28 -27.36 -6.41
CA VAL A 119 -2.06 -28.46 -6.97
C VAL A 119 -2.21 -28.21 -8.45
N ILE A 120 -1.39 -28.88 -9.27
CA ILE A 120 -1.58 -28.92 -10.71
C ILE A 120 -2.75 -29.89 -10.96
N PRO A 121 -3.90 -29.44 -11.50
CA PRO A 121 -4.93 -30.37 -11.95
C PRO A 121 -4.41 -31.07 -13.21
N ASN A 122 -3.74 -32.21 -13.06
CA ASN A 122 -3.53 -33.12 -14.18
C ASN A 122 -4.89 -33.71 -14.55
N VAL A 123 -5.49 -33.17 -15.62
CA VAL A 123 -6.58 -33.83 -16.32
C VAL A 123 -5.97 -34.96 -17.14
N THR A 124 -5.97 -36.15 -16.56
CA THR A 124 -6.21 -37.40 -17.28
C THR A 124 -6.71 -38.45 -16.29
N ASP A 125 -7.86 -39.02 -16.64
CA ASP A 125 -8.62 -40.03 -15.92
C ASP A 125 -7.81 -41.29 -15.60
N GLU A 126 -7.99 -41.86 -14.40
CA GLU A 126 -8.67 -43.15 -14.19
C GLU A 126 -8.64 -43.58 -12.71
N VAL A 127 -9.72 -44.28 -12.34
CA VAL A 127 -10.21 -44.66 -11.01
C VAL A 127 -9.28 -45.60 -10.24
N ASN A 128 -9.03 -45.34 -8.94
CA ASN A 128 -9.34 -46.35 -7.92
C ASN A 128 -9.56 -45.78 -6.52
N ASP A 129 -10.64 -46.26 -5.93
CA ASP A 129 -11.23 -45.95 -4.64
C ASP A 129 -10.33 -46.42 -3.48
N LYS A 130 -10.04 -45.52 -2.52
CA LYS A 130 -10.23 -45.72 -1.07
C LYS A 130 -9.44 -44.69 -0.24
N ASN A 131 -10.17 -44.09 0.71
CA ASN A 131 -9.77 -43.17 1.79
C ASN A 131 -10.07 -41.68 1.55
N ILE A 132 -11.37 -41.35 1.63
CA ILE A 132 -11.87 -40.02 1.94
C ILE A 132 -11.67 -39.78 3.46
N PRO A 133 -11.08 -38.64 3.85
CA PRO A 133 -11.74 -37.82 4.86
C PRO A 133 -11.96 -36.39 4.33
N GLU A 134 -13.25 -36.08 4.19
CA GLU A 134 -13.90 -34.81 4.49
C GLU A 134 -13.49 -33.52 3.74
N LYS A 135 -14.09 -33.38 2.54
CA LYS A 135 -14.73 -32.16 2.01
C LYS A 135 -14.09 -30.80 2.37
N ILE A 136 -13.05 -30.41 1.63
CA ILE A 136 -12.68 -29.00 1.49
C ILE A 136 -13.79 -28.30 0.68
N GLN A 137 -14.66 -27.56 1.36
CA GLN A 137 -15.59 -26.65 0.69
C GLN A 137 -14.79 -25.49 0.11
N VAL A 138 -14.46 -25.59 -1.18
CA VAL A 138 -13.99 -24.47 -1.98
C VAL A 138 -15.14 -23.48 -2.12
N LYS A 139 -15.14 -22.41 -1.31
CA LYS A 139 -15.98 -21.24 -1.58
C LYS A 139 -15.41 -20.52 -2.79
N VAL A 140 -15.86 -20.96 -3.96
CA VAL A 140 -15.85 -20.16 -5.18
C VAL A 140 -16.54 -18.84 -4.86
N CYS A 141 -15.88 -17.71 -5.13
CA CYS A 141 -16.51 -16.39 -5.03
C CYS A 141 -17.58 -16.28 -6.12
N GLU A 142 -18.80 -16.69 -5.80
CA GLU A 142 -19.97 -16.53 -6.64
C GLU A 142 -20.38 -15.05 -6.66
N LYS A 143 -20.54 -14.50 -7.87
CA LYS A 143 -21.01 -13.12 -8.06
C LYS A 143 -22.55 -13.07 -8.07
N GLN A 144 -23.07 -12.13 -7.26
CA GLN A 144 -24.39 -11.44 -7.31
C GLN A 144 -25.64 -12.22 -6.82
N PRO A 145 -26.73 -11.59 -6.27
CA PRO A 145 -27.35 -10.32 -6.68
C PRO A 145 -27.57 -9.26 -5.56
N THR A 146 -27.98 -8.09 -6.04
CA THR A 146 -28.48 -6.90 -5.34
C THR A 146 -29.53 -7.20 -4.24
N ASP A 147 -29.62 -6.30 -3.26
CA ASP A 147 -30.64 -6.18 -2.20
C ASP A 147 -30.50 -7.03 -0.93
N ARG A 148 -29.84 -6.47 0.09
CA ARG A 148 -30.47 -5.98 1.34
C ARG A 148 -29.43 -5.71 2.42
N ASN A 149 -29.39 -4.44 2.83
CA ASN A 149 -29.06 -3.90 4.16
C ASN A 149 -27.99 -4.67 4.97
N VAL A 150 -26.73 -4.63 4.51
CA VAL A 150 -25.58 -4.96 5.36
C VAL A 150 -24.90 -3.66 5.72
N THR A 151 -25.02 -3.26 7.00
CA THR A 151 -24.25 -2.18 7.62
C THR A 151 -22.77 -2.48 7.48
N ARG A 152 -22.13 -1.83 6.51
CA ARG A 152 -20.67 -1.81 6.36
C ARG A 152 -20.07 -1.17 7.60
N ILE A 153 -19.28 -1.92 8.35
CA ILE A 153 -18.28 -1.32 9.23
C ILE A 153 -17.10 -0.98 8.32
N ASP A 154 -17.16 0.22 7.73
CA ASP A 154 -16.07 0.78 6.96
C ASP A 154 -14.87 0.97 7.90
N SER A 155 -13.80 0.21 7.62
CA SER A 155 -12.48 0.50 8.14
C SER A 155 -12.14 1.92 7.71
N LYS A 156 -12.02 2.84 8.68
CA LYS A 156 -11.59 4.24 8.47
C LYS A 156 -10.14 4.26 7.97
N HIS A 157 -9.95 3.93 6.71
CA HIS A 157 -8.83 4.43 5.94
C HIS A 157 -9.20 5.87 5.58
N ASN A 158 -8.53 6.84 6.19
CA ASN A 158 -8.67 8.25 5.83
C ASN A 158 -7.96 8.47 4.48
N ASP A 159 -8.47 7.85 3.43
CA ASP A 159 -8.30 8.38 2.10
C ASP A 159 -8.95 9.76 2.13
N PRO A 160 -8.24 10.85 1.80
CA PRO A 160 -8.90 12.13 1.58
C PRO A 160 -9.79 11.93 0.35
N LYS A 161 -11.03 11.53 0.58
CA LYS A 161 -12.12 11.52 -0.40
C LYS A 161 -12.41 12.99 -0.71
N VAL A 162 -11.53 13.58 -1.50
CA VAL A 162 -11.66 14.94 -2.00
C VAL A 162 -12.88 14.94 -2.89
N ASN A 163 -14.00 15.39 -2.32
CA ASN A 163 -15.23 15.55 -3.05
C ASN A 163 -14.92 16.52 -4.20
N PHE A 164 -15.02 16.04 -5.45
CA PHE A 164 -14.75 16.86 -6.65
C PHE A 164 -15.51 18.20 -6.60
N MET A 165 -16.68 18.20 -5.97
CA MET A 165 -17.48 19.40 -5.67
C MET A 165 -16.73 20.44 -4.83
N SER A 166 -15.95 20.01 -3.84
CA SER A 166 -15.13 20.89 -2.99
C SER A 166 -14.01 21.59 -3.80
N LEU A 167 -13.40 20.86 -4.73
CA LEU A 167 -12.35 21.40 -5.60
C LEU A 167 -12.95 22.43 -6.58
N VAL A 168 -14.10 22.12 -7.17
CA VAL A 168 -14.82 23.03 -8.08
C VAL A 168 -15.25 24.32 -7.37
N VAL A 169 -15.80 24.23 -6.15
CA VAL A 169 -16.21 25.42 -5.39
C VAL A 169 -15.00 26.29 -5.02
N ASN A 170 -13.88 25.70 -4.63
CA ASN A 170 -12.67 26.45 -4.33
C ASN A 170 -12.07 27.11 -5.59
N PHE A 171 -12.07 26.43 -6.73
CA PHE A 171 -11.65 27.00 -8.00
C PHE A 171 -12.52 28.20 -8.41
N LEU A 172 -13.84 28.06 -8.28
CA LEU A 172 -14.79 29.12 -8.59
C LEU A 172 -14.60 30.37 -7.70
N ARG A 173 -14.33 30.17 -6.40
CA ARG A 173 -14.02 31.27 -5.47
C ARG A 173 -12.77 32.06 -5.87
N ILE A 174 -11.72 31.37 -6.31
CA ILE A 174 -10.48 32.01 -6.76
C ILE A 174 -10.72 32.81 -8.04
N LEU A 175 -11.50 32.27 -8.99
CA LEU A 175 -11.85 32.99 -10.22
C LEU A 175 -12.69 34.24 -9.93
N PHE A 176 -13.73 34.13 -9.10
CA PHE A 176 -14.55 35.29 -8.73
C PHE A 176 -13.70 36.37 -8.06
N ALA A 177 -12.86 36.03 -7.08
CA ALA A 177 -11.96 36.99 -6.45
C ALA A 177 -11.06 37.68 -7.48
N LYS A 178 -10.44 36.92 -8.40
CA LYS A 178 -9.56 37.47 -9.44
C LYS A 178 -10.29 38.40 -10.41
N THR A 179 -11.52 38.06 -10.81
CA THR A 179 -12.35 38.90 -11.69
C THR A 179 -12.85 40.17 -11.01
N VAL A 180 -13.26 40.10 -9.74
CA VAL A 180 -13.68 41.27 -8.95
C VAL A 180 -12.51 42.22 -8.75
N THR A 181 -11.33 41.71 -8.42
CA THR A 181 -10.12 42.53 -8.31
C THR A 181 -9.78 43.18 -9.65
N PHE A 182 -9.83 42.45 -10.77
CA PHE A 182 -9.52 43.03 -12.08
C PHE A 182 -10.51 44.14 -12.48
N ASN A 183 -11.81 43.92 -12.27
CA ASN A 183 -12.84 44.92 -12.57
C ASN A 183 -12.71 46.15 -11.65
N MET A 184 -12.50 45.96 -10.34
CA MET A 184 -12.24 47.06 -9.41
C MET A 184 -11.00 47.86 -9.79
N LEU A 185 -9.91 47.19 -10.18
CA LEU A 185 -8.65 47.84 -10.54
C LEU A 185 -8.80 48.64 -11.84
N MET A 186 -9.57 48.15 -12.81
CA MET A 186 -9.95 48.92 -14.00
C MET A 186 -10.83 50.13 -13.67
N THR A 187 -11.81 49.99 -12.78
CA THR A 187 -12.65 51.12 -12.34
C THR A 187 -11.84 52.17 -11.58
N VAL A 188 -10.95 51.75 -10.68
CA VAL A 188 -10.07 52.67 -9.95
C VAL A 188 -9.12 53.39 -10.92
N LYS A 189 -8.54 52.68 -11.89
CA LYS A 189 -7.68 53.31 -12.90
C LYS A 189 -8.43 54.29 -13.80
N ALA A 190 -9.73 54.08 -14.05
CA ALA A 190 -10.59 54.98 -14.81
C ALA A 190 -11.10 56.19 -14.00
N VAL A 191 -11.03 56.16 -12.67
CA VAL A 191 -11.45 57.26 -11.79
C VAL A 191 -10.25 58.09 -11.29
N VAL A 192 -9.03 57.51 -11.31
CA VAL A 192 -7.77 58.17 -10.89
C VAL A 192 -7.04 58.85 -12.06
N PHE A 193 -7.55 58.73 -13.28
CA PHE A 193 -7.16 59.53 -14.46
C PHE A 193 -8.34 60.39 -14.91
#